data_AF-A0A5N8YPU3-F1
#
_entry.id   AF-A0A5N8YPU3-F1
#
_cell.length_a   1.000
_cell.length_b   1.000
_cell.length_c   1.000
_cell.angle_alpha   90.00
_cell.angle_beta   90.00
_cell.angle_gamma   90.00
#
_symmetry.space_group_name_H-M   'P 1'
#
loop_
_entity.id
_entity.type
_entity.pdbx_description
1 polymer ?
#
loop_
_entity_poly.entity_id
_entity_poly.type
_entity_poly.pdbx_seq_one_letter_code
_entity_poly.pdbx_strand_id
1 'polypeptide(L)' 'MISLDLLTHDASFRGETVHIRPTEYRPLAYLALKHNRVLSRQELLDKV' A
#
# COMPACT_ATOMS: atom_id res chain seq x y z
N MET A 1 -9.82 -2.08 9.12
CA MET A 1 -9.66 -1.99 7.65
C MET A 1 -8.75 -0.80 7.38
N ILE A 2 -7.71 -0.97 6.58
CA ILE A 2 -6.85 0.12 6.13
C ILE A 2 -7.48 0.68 4.85
N SER A 3 -7.62 1.99 4.76
CA SER A 3 -8.09 2.69 3.55
C SER A 3 -6.92 3.43 2.93
N LEU A 4 -6.71 3.25 1.63
CA LEU A 4 -5.63 3.87 0.87
C LEU A 4 -6.24 4.76 -0.21
N ASP A 5 -5.85 6.04 -0.25
CA ASP A 5 -6.19 6.96 -1.34
C ASP A 5 -5.03 7.00 -2.33
N LEU A 6 -5.21 6.34 -3.48
CA LEU A 6 -4.18 6.19 -4.51
C LEU A 6 -3.86 7.50 -5.24
N LEU A 7 -4.73 8.51 -5.13
CA LEU A 7 -4.52 9.82 -5.75
C LEU A 7 -3.69 10.72 -4.85
N THR A 8 -4.03 10.79 -3.56
CA THR A 8 -3.31 11.65 -2.60
C THR A 8 -2.12 10.97 -1.93
N HIS A 9 -1.94 9.66 -2.13
CA HIS A 9 -0.97 8.83 -1.41
C HIS A 9 -1.19 8.81 0.12
N ASP A 10 -2.42 9.06 0.57
CA ASP A 10 -2.78 9.00 1.98
C ASP A 10 -3.25 7.61 2.39
N ALA A 11 -3.01 7.28 3.65
CA ALA A 11 -3.52 6.09 4.29
C ALA A 11 -4.29 6.47 5.55
N SER A 12 -5.38 5.76 5.84
CA SER A 12 -6.06 5.85 7.12
C SER A 12 -6.33 4.48 7.72
N PHE A 13 -6.21 4.38 9.03
CA PHE A 13 -6.50 3.18 9.79
C PHE A 13 -7.39 3.54 10.97
N ARG A 14 -8.58 2.92 11.03
CA ARG A 14 -9.57 3.17 12.10
C ARG A 14 -9.95 4.65 12.27
N GLY A 15 -9.93 5.41 11.18
CA GLY A 15 -10.28 6.84 11.19
C GLY A 15 -9.11 7.78 11.49
N GLU A 16 -7.91 7.26 11.77
CA GLU A 16 -6.69 8.07 11.93
C GLU A 16 -5.87 8.07 10.63
N THR A 17 -5.39 9.25 10.23
CA THR A 17 -4.47 9.38 9.10
C THR A 17 -3.10 8.85 9.51
N VAL A 18 -2.60 7.89 8.74
CA VAL A 18 -1.26 7.32 8.91
C VAL A 18 -0.34 7.98 7.90
N HIS A 19 0.69 8.66 8.40
CA HIS A 19 1.70 9.24 7.52
C HIS A 19 2.63 8.13 7.03
N ILE A 20 2.62 7.89 5.71
CA ILE A 20 3.43 6.86 5.06
C ILE A 20 4.30 7.55 4.02
N ARG A 21 5.58 7.20 3.96
CA ARG A 21 6.46 7.77 2.93
C ARG A 21 6.05 7.24 1.55
N PRO A 22 6.21 8.01 0.47
CA PRO A 22 5.85 7.55 -0.87
C PRO A 22 6.44 6.20 -1.27
N THR A 23 7.65 5.87 -0.80
CA THR A 23 8.33 4.59 -1.03
C THR A 23 7.73 3.41 -0.27
N GLU A 24 7.05 3.66 0.85
CA GLU A 24 6.35 2.66 1.66
C GLU A 24 4.88 2.54 1.22
N TYR A 25 4.32 3.59 0.63
CA TYR A 25 2.96 3.64 0.13
C TYR A 25 2.75 2.70 -1.07
N ARG A 26 3.63 2.77 -2.07
CA ARG A 26 3.52 1.95 -3.30
C ARG A 26 3.45 0.43 -3.04
N PRO A 27 4.33 -0.18 -2.23
CA PRO A 27 4.22 -1.62 -1.96
C PRO A 27 2.96 -1.95 -1.16
N LEU A 28 2.53 -1.08 -0.24
CA LEU A 28 1.29 -1.26 0.51
C LEU A 28 0.04 -1.21 -0.38
N ALA A 29 -0.02 -0.25 -1.30
CA ALA A 29 -1.07 -0.15 -2.31
C ALA A 29 -1.11 -1.38 -3.23
N TYR A 30 0.07 -1.85 -3.68
CA TYR A 30 0.16 -3.03 -4.52
C TYR A 30 -0.31 -4.31 -3.81
N LEU A 31 0.02 -4.46 -2.52
CA LEU A 31 -0.47 -5.56 -1.67
C LEU A 31 -1.99 -5.48 -1.45
N ALA A 32 -2.52 -4.27 -1.22
CA ALA A 32 -3.96 -4.07 -1.05
C ALA A 32 -4.77 -4.42 -2.31
N LEU A 33 -4.22 -4.14 -3.51
CA LEU A 33 -4.84 -4.51 -4.79
C LEU A 33 -4.78 -6.02 -5.07
N LYS A 34 -3.87 -6.75 -4.43
CA LYS A 34 -3.68 -8.20 -4.58
C LYS A 34 -4.04 -8.96 -3.30
N HIS A 35 -5.22 -8.67 -2.76
CA HIS A 35 -5.74 -9.37 -1.58
C HIS A 35 -5.73 -10.90 -1.77
N ASN A 36 -5.33 -11.63 -0.73
CA ASN A 36 -5.21 -13.10 -0.70
C ASN A 36 -4.13 -13.74 -1.60
N ARG A 37 -3.13 -12.97 -2.07
CA ARG A 37 -1.97 -13.54 -2.75
C ARG A 37 -0.68 -13.15 -2.02
N VAL A 38 0.14 -14.16 -1.71
CA VAL A 38 1.51 -13.93 -1.24
C VAL A 38 2.35 -13.50 -2.44
N LEU A 39 2.97 -12.32 -2.35
CA LEU A 39 3.87 -11.80 -3.37
C LEU A 39 5.32 -12.07 -2.97
N SER A 40 6.15 -12.43 -3.94
CA SER A 40 7.59 -12.54 -3.74
C SER A 40 8.25 -11.16 -3.66
N ARG A 41 9.42 -11.08 -3.01
CA ARG A 41 10.21 -9.85 -2.96
C ARG A 41 10.56 -9.32 -4.35
N GLN A 42 10.83 -10.21 -5.30
CA GLN A 42 11.17 -9.82 -6.68
C GLN A 42 9.97 -9.19 -7.39
N GLU A 43 8.77 -9.78 -7.26
CA GLU A 43 7.54 -9.20 -7.81
C GLU A 43 7.21 -7.81 -7.24
N LEU A 44 7.57 -7.54 -5.98
CA LEU A 44 7.43 -6.22 -5.37
C LEU A 44 8.42 -5.22 -5.98
N LEU A 45 9.67 -5.63 -6.18
CA LEU A 45 10.72 -4.76 -6.75
C LEU A 45 10.52 -4.46 -8.24
N ASP A 46 9.93 -5.38 -9.01
CA ASP A 46 9.67 -5.18 -10.44
C ASP A 46 8.46 -4.28 -10.74
N LYS A 47 7.66 -3.92 -9.73
CA LYS A 47 6.36 -3.23 -9.91
C LYS A 47 6.23 -1.88 -9.21
N VAL A 48 7.19 -1.50 -8.36
CA VAL A 48 7.11 -0.36 -7.42
C VAL A 48 8.23 0.65 -7.62
#